data_AF-A0A7S2KY24-F1
#
_entry.id   AF-A0A7S2KY24-F1
#
_cell.length_a   1.000
_cell.length_b   1.000
_cell.length_c   1.000
_cell.angle_alpha   90.00
_cell.angle_beta   90.00
_cell.angle_gamma   90.00
#
_symmetry.space_group_name_H-M   'P 1'
#
loop_
_entity.id
_entity.type
_entity.pdbx_description
1 polymer ?
#
loop_
_entity_poly.entity_id
_entity_poly.type
_entity_poly.pdbx_seq_one_letter_code
_entity_poly.pdbx_strand_id
1 'polypeptide(L)'
;MTVNMGQSSLLLNFACSARRRGFDLGNVLVFPTDVESKKLAEGLGLATYFDEHNMSTIPKGEARRYGDKIFRSMMYAKVLCVLYPLLLNYDVLFQDVDIVWYKDPMPFFQDPDDPKVAN
;
A
#
# COMPACT_ATOMS: atom_id res chain seq x y z
N MET A 1 0.89 -0.14 -1.34
CA MET A 1 -0.46 0.33 -0.95
C MET A 1 -0.37 1.72 -0.34
N THR A 2 -1.44 2.53 -0.37
CA THR A 2 -1.47 3.89 0.20
C THR A 2 -2.39 4.00 1.41
N VAL A 3 -2.08 4.89 2.35
CA VAL A 3 -2.90 5.07 3.56
C VAL A 3 -2.78 6.49 4.11
N ASN A 4 -3.88 7.01 4.64
CA ASN A 4 -3.90 8.17 5.52
C ASN A 4 -4.46 7.79 6.89
N MET A 5 -4.40 8.70 7.86
CA MET A 5 -4.73 8.39 9.24
C MET A 5 -6.18 7.89 9.41
N GLY A 6 -7.14 8.46 8.66
CA GLY A 6 -8.54 8.05 8.68
C GLY A 6 -8.77 6.60 8.24
N GLN A 7 -7.84 6.02 7.47
CA GLN A 7 -7.88 4.63 6.99
C GLN A 7 -6.85 3.72 7.69
N SER A 8 -6.14 4.22 8.70
CA SER A 8 -5.06 3.48 9.38
C SER A 8 -5.51 2.17 10.04
N SER A 9 -6.75 2.10 10.50
CA SER A 9 -7.33 0.87 11.08
C SER A 9 -7.44 -0.27 10.06
N LEU A 10 -7.59 0.06 8.77
CA LEU A 10 -7.63 -0.92 7.68
C LEU A 10 -6.22 -1.48 7.41
N LEU A 11 -5.18 -0.64 7.49
CA LEU A 11 -3.80 -1.10 7.40
C LEU A 11 -3.46 -2.05 8.55
N LEU A 12 -3.88 -1.70 9.78
CA LEU A 12 -3.72 -2.57 10.95
C LEU A 12 -4.41 -3.91 10.72
N ASN A 13 -5.64 -3.90 10.22
CA ASN A 13 -6.39 -5.11 9.90
C ASN A 13 -5.66 -5.98 8.86
N PHE A 14 -5.16 -5.39 7.77
CA PHE A 14 -4.36 -6.10 6.77
C PHE A 14 -3.12 -6.75 7.40
N ALA A 15 -2.28 -5.97 8.07
CA ALA A 15 -1.01 -6.44 8.63
C ALA A 15 -1.22 -7.58 9.65
N CYS A 16 -2.18 -7.41 10.57
CA CYS A 16 -2.48 -8.43 11.58
C CYS A 16 -3.11 -9.69 10.95
N SER A 17 -4.01 -9.53 9.99
CA SER A 17 -4.67 -10.66 9.31
C SER A 17 -3.68 -11.51 8.49
N ALA A 18 -2.74 -10.86 7.81
CA ALA A 18 -1.71 -11.52 7.02
C ALA A 18 -0.69 -12.24 7.93
N ARG A 19 -0.22 -11.58 9.00
CA ARG A 19 0.66 -12.20 10.00
C ARG A 19 0.05 -13.42 10.67
N ARG A 20 -1.23 -13.36 11.03
CA ARG A 20 -1.94 -14.50 11.63
C ARG A 20 -1.92 -15.73 10.72
N ARG A 21 -1.81 -15.54 9.40
CA ARG A 21 -1.75 -16.60 8.39
C ARG A 21 -0.31 -17.03 8.05
N GLY A 22 0.69 -16.40 8.65
CA GLY A 22 2.09 -16.69 8.39
C GLY A 22 2.62 -16.11 7.08
N PHE A 23 1.97 -15.07 6.51
CA PHE A 23 2.47 -14.41 5.30
C PHE A 23 3.68 -13.53 5.63
N ASP A 24 4.68 -13.57 4.76
CA ASP A 24 5.82 -12.65 4.82
C ASP A 24 5.41 -11.30 4.23
N LEU A 25 5.67 -10.24 4.99
CA LEU A 25 5.35 -8.86 4.60
C LEU A 25 6.60 -8.05 4.28
N GLY A 26 7.78 -8.67 4.17
CA GLY A 26 9.05 -7.99 3.85
C GLY A 26 9.02 -7.24 2.51
N ASN A 27 8.22 -7.71 1.56
CA ASN A 27 8.03 -7.08 0.25
C ASN A 27 6.84 -6.10 0.19
N VAL A 28 6.19 -5.82 1.32
CA VAL A 28 5.08 -4.86 1.38
C VAL A 28 5.62 -3.46 1.58
N LEU A 29 5.40 -2.61 0.57
CA LEU A 29 5.70 -1.18 0.64
C LEU A 29 4.42 -0.35 0.85
N VAL A 30 4.41 0.44 1.92
CA VAL A 30 3.31 1.36 2.25
C VAL A 30 3.72 2.79 1.89
N PHE A 31 2.84 3.49 1.20
CA PHE A 31 2.94 4.92 0.88
C PHE A 31 1.99 5.68 1.81
N PRO A 32 2.40 5.97 3.05
CA PRO A 32 1.61 6.83 3.93
C PRO A 32 1.52 8.24 3.31
N THR A 33 0.44 8.95 3.58
CA THR A 33 0.28 10.36 3.14
C THR A 33 0.36 11.35 4.30
N ASP A 34 0.57 10.87 5.52
CA ASP A 34 0.84 11.67 6.70
C ASP A 34 1.84 10.97 7.65
N VAL A 35 2.44 11.76 8.52
CA VAL A 35 3.51 11.30 9.43
C VAL A 35 2.99 10.29 10.46
N GLU A 36 1.74 10.44 10.90
CA GLU A 36 1.12 9.52 11.85
C GLU A 36 0.96 8.12 11.24
N SER A 37 0.48 8.04 10.00
CA SER A 37 0.32 6.80 9.24
C SER A 37 1.67 6.16 8.93
N LYS A 38 2.71 6.97 8.66
CA LYS A 38 4.08 6.48 8.51
C LYS A 38 4.54 5.77 9.79
N LYS A 39 4.46 6.46 10.93
CA LYS A 39 4.86 5.89 12.24
C LYS A 39 4.09 4.63 12.58
N LEU A 40 2.79 4.60 12.27
CA LEU A 40 1.94 3.43 12.48
C LEU A 40 2.39 2.25 11.61
N ALA A 41 2.63 2.47 10.32
CA ALA A 41 3.09 1.43 9.40
C ALA A 41 4.48 0.88 9.79
N GLU A 42 5.41 1.75 10.15
CA GLU A 42 6.75 1.36 10.64
C GLU A 42 6.67 0.62 11.98
N GLY A 43 5.79 1.04 12.90
CA GLY A 43 5.53 0.34 14.15
C GLY A 43 4.88 -1.03 13.95
N LEU A 44 4.18 -1.22 12.83
CA LEU A 44 3.74 -2.52 12.34
C LEU A 44 4.84 -3.25 11.59
N GLY A 45 6.10 -2.81 11.56
CA GLY A 45 7.20 -3.50 10.87
C GLY A 45 7.04 -3.58 9.35
N LEU A 46 6.29 -2.66 8.74
CA LEU A 46 6.16 -2.55 7.29
C LEU A 46 7.15 -1.51 6.75
N ALA A 47 7.66 -1.74 5.54
CA ALA A 47 8.47 -0.74 4.86
C ALA A 47 7.58 0.44 4.42
N THR A 48 8.08 1.67 4.58
CA THR A 48 7.35 2.87 4.17
C THR A 48 8.15 3.74 3.22
N TYR A 49 7.44 4.41 2.32
CA TYR A 49 7.95 5.51 1.52
C TYR A 49 7.04 6.73 1.70
N PHE A 50 7.56 7.76 2.34
CA PHE A 50 6.84 9.01 2.57
C PHE A 50 7.57 10.16 1.87
N ASP A 51 6.96 10.65 0.79
CA ASP A 51 7.39 11.88 0.12
C ASP A 51 6.65 13.07 0.72
N GLU A 52 7.31 13.77 1.65
CA GLU A 52 6.71 14.92 2.32
C GLU A 52 6.33 16.04 1.34
N HIS A 53 7.09 16.23 0.26
CA HIS A 53 6.81 17.31 -0.69
C HIS A 53 5.50 17.06 -1.44
N ASN A 54 5.32 15.85 -1.97
CA ASN A 54 4.13 15.50 -2.75
C ASN A 54 2.93 15.08 -1.90
N MET A 55 3.15 14.53 -0.69
CA MET A 55 2.09 13.92 0.12
C MET A 55 1.59 14.79 1.28
N SER A 56 2.37 15.75 1.79
CA SER A 56 1.99 16.54 2.98
C SER A 56 0.70 17.35 2.83
N THR A 57 0.31 17.66 1.59
CA THR A 57 -0.94 18.40 1.30
C THR A 57 -2.18 17.51 1.29
N ILE A 58 -2.00 16.19 1.34
CA ILE A 58 -3.10 15.24 1.36
C ILE A 58 -3.74 15.23 2.76
N PRO A 59 -5.08 15.40 2.86
CA PRO A 59 -5.74 15.39 4.15
C PRO A 59 -5.59 14.06 4.90
N LYS A 60 -5.39 14.16 6.22
CA LYS A 60 -5.24 13.02 7.13
C LYS A 60 -6.53 12.20 7.30
N GLY A 61 -7.68 12.87 7.24
CA GLY A 61 -8.98 12.23 7.39
C GLY A 61 -9.38 11.43 6.16
N GLU A 62 -10.25 10.45 6.33
CA GLU A 62 -10.80 9.63 5.25
C GLU A 62 -11.74 10.42 4.34
N ALA A 63 -11.86 9.98 3.09
CA ALA A 63 -12.89 10.46 2.19
C ALA A 63 -14.27 10.06 2.73
N ARG A 64 -15.21 11.01 2.75
CA ARG A 64 -16.59 10.76 3.23
C ARG A 64 -17.49 10.28 2.09
N ARG A 65 -17.14 10.62 0.85
CA ARG A 65 -17.89 10.25 -0.35
C ARG A 65 -16.96 10.01 -1.52
N TYR A 66 -17.36 9.09 -2.40
CA TYR A 66 -16.65 8.85 -3.65
C TYR A 66 -16.50 10.15 -4.45
N GLY A 67 -15.30 10.42 -4.95
CA GLY A 67 -15.01 11.60 -5.76
C GLY A 67 -14.93 12.93 -4.99
N ASP A 68 -14.95 12.93 -3.66
CA ASP A 68 -14.67 14.14 -2.88
C ASP A 68 -13.19 14.59 -3.01
N LYS A 69 -12.85 15.73 -2.40
CA LYS A 69 -11.49 16.29 -2.52
C LYS A 69 -10.43 15.35 -1.94
N ILE A 70 -10.72 14.71 -0.82
CA ILE A 70 -9.80 13.79 -0.15
C ILE A 70 -9.62 12.54 -1.02
N PHE A 71 -10.72 12.00 -1.55
CA PHE A 71 -10.71 10.87 -2.46
C PHE A 71 -9.80 11.14 -3.66
N ARG A 72 -9.96 12.29 -4.33
CA ARG A 72 -9.15 12.65 -5.50
C ARG A 72 -7.66 12.76 -5.15
N SER A 73 -7.33 13.40 -4.03
CA SER A 73 -5.95 13.49 -3.55
C SER A 73 -5.36 12.11 -3.25
N MET A 74 -6.13 11.22 -2.62
CA MET A 74 -5.71 9.84 -2.38
C MET A 74 -5.53 9.04 -3.68
N MET A 75 -6.38 9.26 -4.71
CA MET A 75 -6.18 8.62 -6.02
C MET A 75 -4.87 9.07 -6.67
N TYR A 76 -4.50 10.34 -6.52
CA TYR A 76 -3.20 10.82 -6.98
C TYR A 76 -2.05 10.12 -6.24
N ALA A 77 -2.14 9.97 -4.92
CA ALA A 77 -1.15 9.20 -4.15
C ALA A 77 -1.06 7.73 -4.61
N LYS A 78 -2.19 7.11 -4.97
CA LYS A 78 -2.21 5.73 -5.51
C LYS A 78 -1.44 5.64 -6.82
N VAL A 79 -1.56 6.63 -7.70
CA VAL A 79 -0.78 6.68 -8.94
C VAL A 79 0.71 6.77 -8.63
N LEU A 80 1.13 7.64 -7.72
CA LEU A 80 2.54 7.79 -7.34
C LEU A 80 3.10 6.52 -6.68
N CYS A 81 2.30 5.85 -5.85
CA CYS A 81 2.64 4.57 -5.21
C CYS A 81 3.03 3.47 -6.21
N VAL A 82 2.47 3.52 -7.41
CA VAL A 82 2.78 2.57 -8.49
C VAL A 82 3.89 3.11 -9.38
N LEU A 83 3.81 4.39 -9.75
CA LEU A 83 4.76 5.01 -10.66
C LEU A 83 6.20 4.99 -10.13
N TYR A 84 6.43 5.30 -8.85
CA TYR A 84 7.79 5.40 -8.32
C TYR A 84 8.53 4.05 -8.32
N PRO A 85 7.96 2.93 -7.84
CA PRO A 85 8.61 1.62 -8.00
C PRO A 85 8.84 1.24 -9.47
N LEU A 86 7.88 1.52 -10.36
CA LEU A 86 8.05 1.23 -11.80
C LEU A 86 9.22 2.00 -12.42
N LEU A 87 9.41 3.28 -12.05
CA LEU A 87 10.55 4.08 -12.50
C LEU A 87 11.90 3.56 -11.99
N LEU A 88 11.89 2.79 -10.90
CA LEU A 88 13.06 2.09 -10.36
C LEU A 88 13.21 0.66 -10.94
N ASN A 89 12.42 0.32 -11.97
CA ASN A 89 12.46 -0.96 -12.67
C ASN A 89 12.06 -2.16 -11.79
N TYR A 90 11.13 -1.96 -10.86
CA TYR A 90 10.49 -3.03 -10.09
C TYR A 90 9.10 -3.35 -10.64
N ASP A 91 8.77 -4.63 -10.73
CA ASP A 91 7.40 -5.09 -10.90
C ASP A 91 6.63 -4.93 -9.57
N VAL A 92 5.40 -4.42 -9.65
CA VAL A 92 4.61 -4.06 -8.47
C VAL A 92 3.21 -4.64 -8.54
N LEU A 93 2.82 -5.37 -7.50
CA LEU A 93 1.42 -5.69 -7.21
C LEU A 93 0.83 -4.57 -6.35
N PHE A 94 0.01 -3.72 -6.96
CA PHE A 94 -0.72 -2.70 -6.22
C PHE A 94 -2.00 -3.29 -5.59
N GLN A 95 -2.25 -2.90 -4.33
CA GLN A 95 -3.55 -3.11 -3.70
C GLN A 95 -3.99 -1.89 -2.88
N ASP A 96 -5.29 -1.80 -2.67
CA ASP A 96 -5.89 -0.89 -1.71
C ASP A 96 -5.70 -1.41 -0.28
N VAL A 97 -5.75 -0.48 0.69
CA VAL A 97 -5.53 -0.77 2.11
C VAL A 97 -6.71 -1.50 2.78
N ASP A 98 -7.88 -1.46 2.15
CA ASP A 98 -9.10 -2.16 2.60
C ASP A 98 -9.16 -3.63 2.14
N ILE A 99 -8.16 -4.10 1.39
CA ILE A 99 -8.06 -5.49 0.95
C ILE A 99 -7.29 -6.31 2.00
N VAL A 100 -7.83 -7.49 2.32
CA VAL A 100 -7.16 -8.52 3.12
C VAL A 100 -6.94 -9.77 2.29
N TRP A 101 -5.81 -10.44 2.52
CA TRP A 101 -5.47 -11.67 1.80
C TRP A 101 -5.99 -12.90 2.55
N TYR A 102 -6.76 -13.72 1.85
CA TYR A 102 -7.09 -15.07 2.32
C TYR A 102 -5.96 -16.06 2.02
N LYS A 103 -5.31 -15.90 0.87
CA LYS A 103 -4.12 -16.62 0.43
C LYS A 103 -3.07 -15.61 -0.02
N ASP A 104 -1.80 -15.96 0.15
CA ASP A 104 -0.68 -15.17 -0.38
C ASP A 104 -0.79 -15.11 -1.91
N PRO A 105 -0.86 -13.91 -2.52
CA PRO A 105 -0.93 -13.78 -3.97
C PRO A 105 0.43 -13.94 -4.66
N MET A 106 1.55 -13.82 -3.95
CA MET A 106 2.89 -13.83 -4.56
C MET A 106 3.22 -15.13 -5.32
N PRO A 107 2.88 -16.33 -4.81
CA PRO A 107 3.09 -17.57 -5.55
C PRO A 107 2.42 -17.62 -6.93
N PHE A 108 1.34 -16.86 -7.16
CA PHE A 108 0.68 -16.80 -8.46
C PHE A 108 1.48 -15.95 -9.47
N PHE A 109 2.13 -14.88 -9.01
CA PHE A 109 2.89 -13.96 -9.88
C PHE A 109 4.35 -14.37 -10.07
N GLN A 110 4.87 -15.18 -9.16
CA GLN A 110 6.25 -15.65 -9.16
C GLN A 110 6.37 -17.11 -9.63
N ASP A 111 5.31 -17.67 -10.21
CA ASP A 111 5.32 -19.04 -10.72
C ASP A 111 6.34 -19.15 -11.88
N PRO A 112 7.47 -19.84 -11.68
CA PRO A 112 8.50 -19.97 -12.72
C PRO A 112 8.03 -20.84 -13.89
N ASP A 113 6.96 -21.61 -13.70
CA ASP A 113 6.36 -22.45 -14.73
C ASP A 113 5.25 -21.72 -15.50
N ASP A 114 4.93 -20.44 -15.17
CA ASP A 114 4.02 -19.64 -15.98
C ASP A 114 4.71 -19.26 -17.31
N PRO A 115 4.19 -19.70 -18.47
CA PRO A 115 4.77 -19.41 -19.78
C PRO A 115 4.83 -17.91 -20.12
N LYS A 116 4.17 -17.04 -19.34
CA LYS A 116 4.25 -15.58 -19.48
C LYS A 116 5.46 -14.95 -18.78
N VAL A 117 6.09 -15.64 -17.83
CA VAL A 117 7.26 -15.17 -17.07
C VAL A 117 8.58 -15.60 -17.75
N ALA A 118 8.52 -16.53 -18.71
CA ALA A 118 9.68 -17.12 -19.38
C ALA A 118 10.26 -16.30 -20.56
N ASN A 119 9.95 -15.01 -20.73
CA ASN A 119 10.47 -14.16 -21.81
C ASN A 119 11.24 -12.95 -21.29
#